data_AF-A0A9P8D3G3-F1
#
_entry.id   AF-A0A9P8D3G3-F1
#
_cell.length_a   1.000
_cell.length_b   1.000
_cell.length_c   1.000
_cell.angle_alpha   90.00
_cell.angle_beta   90.00
_cell.angle_gamma   90.00
#
_symmetry.space_group_name_H-M   'P 1'
#
loop_
_entity.id
_entity.type
_entity.pdbx_description
1 polymer ?
#
loop_
_entity_poly.entity_id
_entity_poly.type
_entity_poly.pdbx_seq_one_letter_code
_entity_poly.pdbx_strand_id
1 'polypeptide(L)'
;MSRPANRQPAASKPDPTSKAASARLHQGTNGTSNAVPSTSAAMVATATTAVSAIDRQQESWIKARQIYQQQLLTEHFGFSPLSFVDDVINSVNNMIYQASMALQEFIESEMQKVVAGEYGPIELPQDMDPMTESAKGMHKFETLLEAAVDKNFDRFELYALKNLFGVPEDVDIILPHYESLDFGISVEREEKLDNDLELVRRQLIATKALNYRLRKELEMEENRRRQLEKCRLQIQFLKDAVKEGNRDIRPG
;
A
#
# COMPACT_ATOMS: atom_id res chain seq x y z
N MET A 1 -42.96 29.61 -37.26
CA MET A 1 -44.22 29.13 -36.66
C MET A 1 -44.02 28.95 -35.16
N SER A 2 -44.98 29.48 -34.42
CA SER A 2 -45.25 29.54 -32.97
C SER A 2 -44.36 28.82 -31.94
N ARG A 3 -43.87 29.67 -31.00
CA ARG A 3 -43.60 29.48 -29.55
C ARG A 3 -44.81 28.84 -28.79
N PRO A 4 -44.80 28.57 -27.44
CA PRO A 4 -43.95 29.20 -26.38
C PRO A 4 -43.51 28.38 -25.13
N ALA A 5 -42.52 28.98 -24.42
CA ALA A 5 -42.41 29.25 -22.97
C ALA A 5 -42.27 28.07 -21.97
N ASN A 6 -41.35 28.15 -20.99
CA ASN A 6 -41.55 29.02 -19.83
C ASN A 6 -40.25 29.59 -19.22
N ARG A 7 -40.38 30.81 -18.70
CA ARG A 7 -39.37 31.70 -18.11
C ARG A 7 -39.14 31.41 -16.62
N GLN A 8 -37.89 31.63 -16.21
CA GLN A 8 -37.38 32.28 -14.97
C GLN A 8 -38.36 33.29 -14.29
N PRO A 9 -38.18 33.76 -13.02
CA PRO A 9 -36.89 34.27 -12.51
C PRO A 9 -36.65 34.27 -10.96
N ALA A 10 -35.53 34.92 -10.62
CA ALA A 10 -34.87 35.18 -9.35
C ALA A 10 -35.61 36.06 -8.31
N ALA A 11 -34.98 36.17 -7.12
CA ALA A 11 -35.16 37.08 -5.95
C ALA A 11 -35.52 36.27 -4.68
N SER A 12 -35.14 36.54 -3.44
CA SER A 12 -34.39 37.59 -2.71
C SER A 12 -34.41 37.14 -1.22
N LYS A 13 -33.44 37.55 -0.38
CA LYS A 13 -33.45 37.36 1.09
C LYS A 13 -34.74 37.94 1.74
N PRO A 14 -35.18 37.48 2.94
CA PRO A 14 -34.80 38.19 4.18
C PRO A 14 -34.72 37.33 5.49
N ASP A 15 -33.99 37.85 6.49
CA ASP A 15 -34.08 37.56 7.94
C ASP A 15 -35.37 38.20 8.55
N PRO A 16 -35.56 38.27 9.89
CA PRO A 16 -35.88 37.22 10.86
C PRO A 16 -37.23 37.54 11.57
N THR A 17 -37.54 36.82 12.67
CA THR A 17 -38.49 37.16 13.78
C THR A 17 -39.75 36.29 13.99
N SER A 18 -39.75 35.71 15.20
CA SER A 18 -40.88 35.61 16.15
C SER A 18 -41.87 34.44 16.06
N LYS A 19 -42.33 34.09 17.27
CA LYS A 19 -43.42 33.18 17.68
C LYS A 19 -42.99 31.71 17.78
N ALA A 20 -42.65 31.19 18.96
CA ALA A 20 -43.36 31.15 20.25
C ALA A 20 -44.79 30.58 20.15
N ALA A 21 -44.92 29.30 20.53
CA ALA A 21 -46.06 28.66 21.22
C ALA A 21 -45.83 27.14 21.18
N SER A 22 -45.38 26.53 22.27
CA SER A 22 -46.21 25.99 23.36
C SER A 22 -46.65 24.55 23.11
N ALA A 23 -46.03 23.62 23.85
CA ALA A 23 -46.74 22.51 24.46
C ALA A 23 -45.99 22.05 25.71
N ARG A 24 -46.60 22.32 26.88
CA ARG A 24 -46.37 21.66 28.18
C ARG A 24 -46.54 20.13 28.01
N LEU A 25 -46.00 19.25 28.84
CA LEU A 25 -46.40 19.10 30.25
C LEU A 25 -45.63 17.95 30.97
N HIS A 26 -45.18 18.22 32.21
CA HIS A 26 -44.97 17.34 33.40
C HIS A 26 -43.86 16.27 33.38
N GLN A 27 -43.14 15.97 34.46
CA GLN A 27 -43.11 16.37 35.89
C GLN A 27 -41.77 15.86 36.47
N GLY A 28 -41.24 16.49 37.53
CA GLY A 28 -40.11 15.93 38.28
C GLY A 28 -39.45 16.93 39.23
N THR A 29 -39.91 16.93 40.47
CA THR A 29 -39.39 17.72 41.61
C THR A 29 -37.97 17.29 42.00
N ASN A 30 -37.09 18.24 42.30
CA ASN A 30 -36.20 18.20 43.47
C ASN A 30 -35.45 19.53 43.63
N GLY A 31 -35.44 20.06 44.85
CA GLY A 31 -34.74 21.28 45.20
C GLY A 31 -33.26 21.05 45.47
N THR A 32 -32.43 21.99 45.03
CA THR A 32 -31.07 22.17 45.56
C THR A 32 -30.60 23.61 45.32
N SER A 33 -30.41 24.33 46.43
CA SER A 33 -29.41 25.38 46.67
C SER A 33 -28.82 26.13 45.46
N ASN A 34 -29.17 27.41 45.34
CA ASN A 34 -28.33 28.42 44.68
C ASN A 34 -27.04 28.60 45.50
N ALA A 35 -26.00 27.82 45.17
CA ALA A 35 -24.63 28.11 45.59
C ALA A 35 -23.95 28.93 44.48
N VAL A 36 -23.63 30.19 44.77
CA VAL A 36 -22.69 30.97 43.96
C VAL A 36 -21.36 30.21 43.99
N PRO A 37 -20.78 29.80 42.84
CA PRO A 37 -19.49 29.15 42.85
C PRO A 37 -18.47 30.16 43.39
N SER A 38 -17.82 29.82 44.51
CA SER A 38 -16.73 30.64 45.04
C SER A 38 -15.70 30.84 43.93
N THR A 39 -15.17 32.07 43.81
CA THR A 39 -14.24 32.48 42.75
C THR A 39 -13.05 31.52 42.61
N SER A 40 -12.65 30.85 43.70
CA SER A 40 -11.65 29.80 43.74
C SER A 40 -12.02 28.56 42.90
N ALA A 41 -13.24 28.02 43.02
CA ALA A 41 -13.65 26.82 42.30
C ALA A 41 -13.79 27.05 40.79
N ALA A 42 -14.28 28.24 40.39
CA ALA A 42 -14.34 28.63 38.98
C ALA A 42 -12.94 28.83 38.39
N MET A 43 -12.02 29.47 39.12
CA MET A 43 -10.63 29.63 38.67
C MET A 43 -9.89 28.30 38.55
N VAL A 44 -10.10 27.35 39.47
CA VAL A 44 -9.51 26.00 39.41
C VAL A 44 -10.08 25.20 38.23
N ALA A 45 -11.39 25.27 37.96
CA ALA A 45 -11.98 24.60 36.80
C ALA A 45 -11.50 25.20 35.47
N THR A 46 -11.34 26.52 35.42
CA THR A 46 -10.83 27.22 34.22
C THR A 46 -9.35 26.93 34.00
N ALA A 47 -8.54 26.88 35.07
CA ALA A 47 -7.13 26.47 35.00
C ALA A 47 -6.97 25.00 34.59
N THR A 48 -7.81 24.10 35.10
CA THR A 48 -7.80 22.67 34.71
C THR A 48 -8.20 22.48 33.24
N THR A 49 -9.16 23.28 32.75
CA THR A 49 -9.56 23.29 31.35
C THR A 49 -8.47 23.86 30.45
N ALA A 50 -7.77 24.91 30.89
CA ALA A 50 -6.65 25.50 30.15
C ALA A 50 -5.43 24.56 30.08
N VAL A 51 -5.09 23.90 31.20
CA VAL A 51 -3.99 22.91 31.25
C VAL A 51 -4.29 21.73 30.33
N SER A 52 -5.51 21.18 30.37
CA SER A 52 -5.91 20.08 29.47
C SER A 52 -6.02 20.50 28.00
N ALA A 53 -6.27 21.78 27.70
CA ALA A 53 -6.24 22.31 26.33
C ALA A 53 -4.79 22.44 25.81
N ILE A 54 -3.87 22.90 26.65
CA ILE A 54 -2.43 22.97 26.32
C ILE A 54 -1.87 21.57 26.09
N ASP A 55 -2.21 20.59 26.92
CA ASP A 55 -1.76 19.20 26.79
C ASP A 55 -2.23 18.56 25.47
N ARG A 56 -3.50 18.77 25.10
CA ARG A 56 -4.05 18.30 23.81
C ARG A 56 -3.39 18.98 22.62
N GLN A 57 -3.14 20.28 22.73
CA GLN A 57 -2.41 21.01 21.70
C GLN A 57 -0.97 20.50 21.59
N GLN A 58 -0.39 20.08 22.72
CA GLN A 58 0.97 19.56 22.80
C GLN A 58 1.13 18.21 22.08
N GLU A 59 0.19 17.29 22.33
CA GLU A 59 0.14 16.00 21.65
C GLU A 59 -0.05 16.12 20.13
N SER A 60 -0.75 17.17 19.67
CA SER A 60 -1.04 17.37 18.25
C SER A 60 0.22 17.69 17.42
N TRP A 61 1.09 18.58 17.92
CA TRP A 61 2.31 18.94 17.17
C TRP A 61 3.36 17.84 17.21
N ILE A 62 3.46 17.07 18.30
CA ILE A 62 4.34 15.90 18.39
C ILE A 62 3.93 14.87 17.33
N LYS A 63 2.63 14.55 17.23
CA LYS A 63 2.09 13.63 16.23
C LYS A 63 2.33 14.16 14.81
N ALA A 64 2.07 15.44 14.55
CA ALA A 64 2.29 16.05 13.25
C ALA A 64 3.77 15.98 12.82
N ARG A 65 4.69 16.25 13.75
CA ARG A 65 6.13 16.15 13.49
C ARG A 65 6.57 14.72 13.21
N GLN A 66 6.06 13.75 13.96
CA GLN A 66 6.37 12.34 13.73
C GLN A 66 5.88 11.87 12.36
N ILE A 67 4.69 12.31 11.93
CA ILE A 67 4.17 12.03 10.58
C ILE A 67 5.08 12.66 9.51
N TYR A 68 5.50 13.91 9.70
CA TYR A 68 6.42 14.57 8.77
C TYR A 68 7.75 13.83 8.65
N GLN A 69 8.35 13.42 9.77
CA GLN A 69 9.59 12.64 9.77
C GLN A 69 9.43 11.32 9.04
N GLN A 70 8.33 10.60 9.25
CA GLN A 70 8.05 9.35 8.53
C GLN A 70 7.93 9.57 7.01
N GLN A 71 7.27 10.63 6.58
CA GLN A 71 7.14 10.97 5.15
C GLN A 71 8.49 11.32 4.54
N LEU A 72 9.26 12.17 5.21
CA LEU A 72 10.60 12.57 4.81
C LEU A 72 11.53 11.37 4.65
N LEU A 73 11.55 10.47 5.64
CA LEU A 73 12.37 9.25 5.61
C LEU A 73 11.91 8.31 4.50
N THR A 74 10.60 8.14 4.33
CA THR A 74 10.03 7.29 3.28
C THR A 74 10.38 7.82 1.89
N GLU A 75 10.35 9.14 1.71
CA GLU A 75 10.75 9.80 0.48
C GLU A 75 12.26 9.68 0.24
N HIS A 76 13.09 9.80 1.29
CA HIS A 76 14.54 9.64 1.20
C HIS A 76 14.95 8.22 0.79
N PHE A 77 14.41 7.21 1.48
CA PHE A 77 14.80 5.82 1.30
C PHE A 77 14.05 5.12 0.17
N GLY A 78 12.88 5.64 -0.24
CA GLY A 78 11.98 5.00 -1.19
C GLY A 78 11.19 3.82 -0.60
N PHE A 79 11.32 3.57 0.70
CA PHE A 79 10.57 2.58 1.47
C PHE A 79 10.28 3.11 2.88
N SER A 80 9.23 2.60 3.52
CA SER A 80 8.92 2.96 4.90
C SER A 80 9.91 2.27 5.85
N PRO A 81 10.55 2.99 6.79
CA PRO A 81 11.39 2.39 7.82
C PRO A 81 10.69 1.28 8.62
N LEU A 82 9.38 1.41 8.85
CA LEU A 82 8.59 0.40 9.54
C LEU A 82 8.56 -0.91 8.74
N SER A 83 8.29 -0.83 7.44
CA SER A 83 8.28 -1.99 6.55
C SER A 83 9.64 -2.69 6.48
N PHE A 84 10.74 -1.91 6.50
CA PHE A 84 12.08 -2.50 6.55
C PHE A 84 12.32 -3.31 7.83
N VAL A 85 11.91 -2.78 8.98
CA VAL A 85 12.04 -3.49 10.26
C VAL A 85 11.17 -4.75 10.27
N ASP A 86 9.92 -4.65 9.80
CA ASP A 86 9.01 -5.79 9.67
C ASP A 86 9.61 -6.90 8.80
N ASP A 87 10.19 -6.55 7.65
CA ASP A 87 10.83 -7.50 6.74
C ASP A 87 12.04 -8.20 7.39
N VAL A 88 12.83 -7.48 8.18
CA VAL A 88 13.94 -8.06 8.96
C VAL A 88 13.41 -9.04 10.00
N ILE A 89 12.40 -8.66 10.78
CA ILE A 89 11.79 -9.53 11.80
C ILE A 89 11.22 -10.81 11.15
N ASN A 90 10.50 -10.65 10.04
CA ASN A 90 9.95 -11.77 9.28
C ASN A 90 11.05 -12.71 8.76
N SER A 91 12.14 -12.15 8.22
CA SER A 91 13.27 -12.94 7.75
C SER A 91 13.93 -13.71 8.89
N VAL A 92 14.13 -13.09 10.05
CA VAL A 92 14.76 -13.74 11.20
C VAL A 92 13.86 -14.84 11.76
N ASN A 93 12.55 -14.60 11.91
CA ASN A 93 11.60 -15.62 12.32
C ASN A 93 11.64 -16.84 11.39
N ASN A 94 11.64 -16.61 10.07
CA ASN A 94 11.75 -17.69 9.09
C ASN A 94 13.06 -18.49 9.26
N MET A 95 14.20 -17.81 9.47
CA MET A 95 15.48 -18.48 9.70
C MET A 95 15.51 -19.28 11.00
N ILE A 96 14.89 -18.76 12.07
CA ILE A 96 14.78 -19.45 13.36
C ILE A 96 13.96 -20.72 13.23
N TYR A 97 12.81 -20.66 12.56
CA TYR A 97 12.00 -21.85 12.33
C TYR A 97 12.75 -22.89 11.49
N GLN A 98 13.46 -22.47 10.44
CA GLN A 98 14.28 -23.38 9.64
C GLN A 98 15.41 -24.02 10.48
N ALA A 99 16.08 -23.24 11.32
CA ALA A 99 17.14 -23.74 12.19
C ALA A 99 16.60 -24.69 13.28
N SER A 100 15.44 -24.38 13.87
CA SER A 100 14.76 -25.24 14.84
C SER A 100 14.39 -26.58 14.22
N MET A 101 13.78 -26.56 13.03
CA MET A 101 13.42 -27.79 12.32
C MET A 101 14.64 -28.65 11.98
N ALA A 102 15.73 -28.04 11.49
CA ALA A 102 16.97 -28.76 11.22
C ALA A 102 17.60 -29.36 12.48
N LEU A 103 17.55 -28.63 13.61
CA LEU A 103 18.00 -29.15 14.90
C LEU A 103 17.11 -30.31 15.38
N GLN A 104 15.81 -30.23 15.15
CA GLN A 104 14.86 -31.27 15.56
C GLN A 104 15.12 -32.56 14.79
N GLU A 105 15.26 -32.46 13.46
CA GLU A 105 15.59 -33.58 12.59
C GLU A 105 16.93 -34.21 12.98
N PHE A 106 17.93 -33.38 13.30
CA PHE A 106 19.22 -33.87 13.79
C PHE A 106 19.09 -34.65 15.10
N ILE A 107 18.43 -34.08 16.11
CA ILE A 107 18.22 -34.74 17.41
C ILE A 107 17.42 -36.04 17.24
N GLU A 108 16.36 -36.03 16.44
CA GLU A 108 15.55 -37.21 16.14
C GLU A 108 16.40 -38.32 15.49
N SER A 109 17.25 -37.97 14.51
CA SER A 109 18.15 -38.93 13.87
C SER A 109 19.16 -39.54 14.86
N GLU A 110 19.69 -38.74 15.79
CA GLU A 110 20.64 -39.21 16.80
C GLU A 110 19.95 -40.07 17.87
N MET A 111 18.74 -39.70 18.30
CA MET A 111 17.96 -40.51 19.23
C MET A 111 17.55 -41.86 18.62
N GLN A 112 17.27 -41.91 17.32
CA GLN A 112 16.98 -43.16 16.64
C GLN A 112 18.19 -44.11 16.66
N LYS A 113 19.41 -43.60 16.50
CA LYS A 113 20.65 -44.40 16.62
C LYS A 113 20.90 -44.88 18.05
N VAL A 114 20.58 -44.05 19.05
CA VAL A 114 20.62 -44.43 20.47
C VAL A 114 19.66 -45.59 20.75
N VAL A 115 18.42 -45.52 20.28
CA VAL A 115 17.42 -46.59 20.42
C VAL A 115 17.83 -47.85 19.63
N ALA A 116 18.49 -47.69 18.48
CA ALA A 116 19.04 -48.80 17.69
C ALA A 116 20.29 -49.46 18.32
N GLY A 117 20.85 -48.89 19.39
CA GLY A 117 22.01 -49.43 20.10
C GLY A 117 23.36 -49.19 19.40
N GLU A 118 23.43 -48.26 18.44
CA GLU A 118 24.67 -47.97 17.69
C GLU A 118 25.79 -47.38 18.56
N TYR A 119 25.44 -46.76 19.70
CA TYR A 119 26.38 -46.12 20.63
C TYR A 119 26.81 -47.01 21.82
N GLY A 120 26.42 -48.29 21.83
CA GLY A 120 26.69 -49.23 22.93
C GLY A 120 25.61 -49.21 24.02
N PRO A 121 25.78 -49.97 25.12
CA PRO A 121 24.78 -50.08 26.18
C PRO A 121 24.70 -48.75 26.96
N ILE A 122 23.64 -47.98 26.68
CA ILE A 122 23.29 -46.77 27.42
C ILE A 122 22.25 -47.18 28.48
N GLU A 123 22.60 -47.01 29.76
CA GLU A 123 21.66 -47.25 30.87
C GLU A 123 20.63 -46.11 30.91
N LEU A 124 19.52 -46.32 30.22
CA LEU A 124 18.37 -45.42 30.28
C LEU A 124 17.49 -45.77 31.49
N PRO A 125 16.95 -44.76 32.21
CA PRO A 125 15.93 -45.01 33.23
C PRO A 125 14.76 -45.80 32.65
N GLN A 126 14.26 -46.81 33.37
CA GLN A 126 13.22 -47.74 32.87
C GLN A 126 11.91 -47.07 32.45
N ASP A 127 11.64 -45.86 32.95
CA ASP A 127 10.41 -45.10 32.69
C ASP A 127 10.58 -44.00 31.63
N MET A 128 11.74 -43.89 30.99
CA MET A 128 12.08 -42.82 30.05
C MET A 128 12.18 -43.34 28.62
N ASP A 129 11.26 -42.88 27.77
CA ASP A 129 11.38 -42.98 26.32
C ASP A 129 12.24 -41.82 25.79
N PRO A 130 13.46 -42.08 25.25
CA PRO A 130 14.38 -41.04 24.76
C PRO A 130 13.77 -40.18 23.66
N MET A 131 12.89 -40.76 22.84
CA MET A 131 12.25 -40.06 21.73
C MET A 131 11.25 -39.02 22.26
N THR A 132 10.38 -39.46 23.17
CA THR A 132 9.40 -38.59 23.84
C THR A 132 10.07 -37.49 24.67
N GLU A 133 11.14 -37.80 25.40
CA GLU A 133 11.83 -36.79 26.21
C GLU A 133 12.54 -35.75 25.33
N SER A 134 13.17 -36.18 24.23
CA SER A 134 13.83 -35.26 23.30
C SER A 134 12.83 -34.34 22.61
N ALA A 135 11.65 -34.84 22.23
CA ALA A 135 10.57 -34.01 21.69
C ALA A 135 10.07 -32.98 22.72
N LYS A 136 9.92 -33.36 24.00
CA LYS A 136 9.56 -32.42 25.08
C LYS A 136 10.65 -31.37 25.31
N GLY A 137 11.92 -31.77 25.27
CA GLY A 137 13.06 -30.87 25.37
C GLY A 137 13.07 -29.86 24.23
N MET A 138 12.82 -30.33 23.01
CA MET A 138 12.77 -29.49 21.82
C MET A 138 11.62 -28.48 21.87
N HIS A 139 10.44 -28.91 22.30
CA HIS A 139 9.30 -28.00 22.43
C HIS A 139 9.54 -26.90 23.49
N LYS A 140 10.20 -27.23 24.61
CA LYS A 140 10.62 -26.23 25.60
C LYS A 140 11.67 -25.29 25.02
N PHE A 141 12.61 -25.80 24.24
CA PHE A 141 13.62 -24.99 23.55
C PHE A 141 12.97 -24.00 22.59
N GLU A 142 12.03 -24.43 21.76
CA GLU A 142 11.28 -23.55 20.86
C GLU A 142 10.56 -22.43 21.61
N THR A 143 9.81 -22.79 22.66
CA THR A 143 9.10 -21.80 23.48
C THR A 143 10.05 -20.75 24.08
N LEU A 144 11.22 -21.18 24.56
CA LEU A 144 12.23 -20.29 25.11
C LEU A 144 12.88 -19.41 24.03
N LEU A 145 13.14 -19.99 22.85
CA LEU A 145 13.72 -19.28 21.72
C LEU A 145 12.76 -18.21 21.20
N GLU A 146 11.49 -18.55 21.01
CA GLU A 146 10.44 -17.61 20.61
C GLU A 146 10.34 -16.44 21.60
N ALA A 147 10.25 -16.72 22.90
CA ALA A 147 10.17 -15.68 23.93
C ALA A 147 11.43 -14.80 23.98
N ALA A 148 12.62 -15.37 23.73
CA ALA A 148 13.87 -14.63 23.70
C ALA A 148 13.99 -13.75 22.44
N VAL A 149 13.54 -14.25 21.30
CA VAL A 149 13.57 -13.57 20.00
C VAL A 149 12.58 -12.40 20.05
N ASP A 150 11.32 -12.64 20.38
CA ASP A 150 10.26 -11.63 20.50
C ASP A 150 10.74 -10.42 21.34
N LYS A 151 11.19 -10.69 22.57
CA LYS A 151 11.68 -9.65 23.49
C LYS A 151 12.88 -8.85 22.96
N ASN A 152 13.80 -9.50 22.24
CA ASN A 152 14.99 -8.83 21.73
C ASN A 152 14.67 -8.08 20.42
N PHE A 153 13.77 -8.59 19.61
CA PHE A 153 13.35 -7.96 18.36
C PHE A 153 12.39 -6.78 18.59
N ASP A 154 11.59 -6.78 19.65
CA ASP A 154 10.87 -5.59 20.12
C ASP A 154 11.83 -4.44 20.46
N ARG A 155 12.95 -4.78 21.15
CA ARG A 155 13.99 -3.80 21.50
C ARG A 155 14.75 -3.32 20.27
N PHE A 156 15.00 -4.22 19.32
CA PHE A 156 15.59 -3.88 18.04
C PHE A 156 14.68 -2.94 17.25
N GLU A 157 13.39 -3.23 17.14
CA GLU A 157 12.41 -2.38 16.46
C GLU A 157 12.43 -0.97 17.07
N LEU A 158 12.27 -0.88 18.38
CA LEU A 158 12.28 0.39 19.08
C LEU A 158 13.61 1.13 18.88
N TYR A 159 14.74 0.43 18.97
CA TYR A 159 16.06 1.04 18.76
C TYR A 159 16.27 1.51 17.33
N ALA A 160 15.87 0.70 16.34
CA ALA A 160 16.01 0.99 14.92
C ALA A 160 15.17 2.22 14.54
N LEU A 161 13.89 2.23 14.90
CA LEU A 161 13.00 3.35 14.59
C LEU A 161 13.42 4.63 15.31
N LYS A 162 13.94 4.52 16.53
CA LYS A 162 14.32 5.70 17.32
C LYS A 162 15.70 6.26 16.99
N ASN A 163 16.68 5.42 16.65
CA ASN A 163 18.09 5.86 16.52
C ASN A 163 18.65 5.74 15.10
N LEU A 164 18.28 4.71 14.34
CA LEU A 164 18.74 4.56 12.95
C LEU A 164 17.88 5.39 12.00
N PHE A 165 16.56 5.28 12.16
CA PHE A 165 15.56 6.02 11.41
C PHE A 165 14.99 7.21 12.19
N GLY A 166 15.68 7.63 13.25
CA GLY A 166 15.33 8.82 14.02
C GLY A 166 15.97 10.06 13.43
N VAL A 167 15.16 11.08 13.13
CA VAL A 167 15.67 12.41 12.77
C VAL A 167 15.72 13.26 14.04
N PRO A 168 16.88 13.84 14.42
CA PRO A 168 16.99 14.72 15.57
C PRO A 168 16.02 15.91 15.50
N GLU A 169 15.55 16.39 16.64
CA GLU A 169 14.60 17.52 16.69
C GLU A 169 15.20 18.86 16.25
N ASP A 170 16.53 18.97 16.29
CA ASP A 170 17.25 20.21 16.00
C ASP A 170 17.78 20.27 14.55
N VAL A 171 17.47 19.27 13.72
CA VAL A 171 17.99 19.16 12.36
C VAL A 171 16.84 19.16 11.35
N ASP A 172 16.81 20.20 10.53
CA ASP A 172 15.96 20.27 9.35
C ASP A 172 16.71 19.65 8.16
N ILE A 173 16.20 18.52 7.67
CA ILE A 173 16.76 17.82 6.52
C ILE A 173 16.04 18.31 5.27
N ILE A 174 16.79 18.85 4.31
CA ILE A 174 16.30 19.20 2.99
C ILE A 174 16.80 18.14 2.01
N LEU A 175 15.88 17.43 1.34
CA LEU A 175 16.25 16.46 0.32
C LEU A 175 16.73 17.15 -0.96
N PRO A 176 17.65 16.53 -1.72
CA PRO A 176 18.21 17.13 -2.93
C PRO A 176 17.16 17.54 -3.97
N HIS A 177 16.07 16.78 -4.11
CA HIS A 177 15.02 17.10 -5.08
C HIS A 177 14.15 18.30 -4.68
N TYR A 178 14.20 18.74 -3.42
CA TYR A 178 13.57 19.99 -2.99
C TYR A 178 14.36 21.24 -3.39
N GLU A 179 15.66 21.12 -3.70
CA GLU A 179 16.49 22.27 -4.12
C GLU A 179 16.03 22.86 -5.46
N SER A 180 15.46 22.02 -6.33
CA SER A 180 14.95 22.44 -7.64
C SER A 180 13.49 22.92 -7.64
N LEU A 181 12.81 22.91 -6.49
CA LEU A 181 11.41 23.35 -6.42
C LEU A 181 11.32 24.87 -6.42
N ASP A 182 10.67 25.42 -7.45
CA ASP A 182 10.28 26.82 -7.50
C ASP A 182 8.89 26.98 -6.86
N PHE A 183 8.84 27.49 -5.63
CA PHE A 183 7.60 27.79 -4.93
C PHE A 183 6.96 29.13 -5.36
N GLY A 184 7.60 29.87 -6.28
CA GLY A 184 7.13 31.14 -6.81
C GLY A 184 6.22 31.04 -8.04
N ILE A 185 5.79 29.82 -8.42
CA ILE A 185 4.94 29.59 -9.58
C ILE A 185 3.56 30.25 -9.34
N SER A 186 3.13 31.10 -10.27
CA SER A 186 1.81 31.71 -10.22
C SER A 186 0.71 30.71 -10.64
N VAL A 187 -0.49 30.88 -10.08
CA VAL A 187 -1.69 30.08 -10.43
C VAL A 187 -1.95 30.10 -11.94
N GLU A 188 -1.72 31.24 -12.59
CA GLU A 188 -1.85 31.39 -14.05
C GLU A 188 -0.87 30.52 -14.83
N ARG A 189 0.36 30.35 -14.33
CA ARG A 189 1.38 29.50 -14.96
C ARG A 189 1.04 28.02 -14.76
N GLU A 190 0.50 27.64 -13.60
CA GLU A 190 0.02 26.29 -13.33
C GLU A 190 -1.16 25.93 -14.24
N GLU A 191 -2.16 26.81 -14.36
CA GLU A 191 -3.30 26.60 -15.26
C GLU A 191 -2.86 26.49 -16.73
N LYS A 192 -1.88 27.28 -17.16
CA LYS A 192 -1.30 27.16 -18.50
C LYS A 192 -0.62 25.80 -18.70
N LEU A 193 0.13 25.32 -17.72
CA LEU A 193 0.83 24.03 -17.79
C LEU A 193 -0.17 22.87 -17.87
N ASP A 194 -1.28 22.93 -17.13
CA ASP A 194 -2.36 21.93 -17.20
C ASP A 194 -3.02 21.90 -18.59
N ASN A 195 -3.26 23.07 -19.18
CA ASN A 195 -3.81 23.17 -20.53
C ASN A 195 -2.85 22.60 -21.58
N ASP A 196 -1.54 22.90 -21.46
CA ASP A 196 -0.51 22.35 -22.33
C ASP A 196 -0.40 20.82 -22.17
N LEU A 197 -0.48 20.32 -20.93
CA LEU A 197 -0.47 18.88 -20.64
C LEU A 197 -1.66 18.16 -21.26
N GLU A 198 -2.86 18.73 -21.12
CA GLU A 198 -4.08 18.17 -21.70
C GLU A 198 -4.04 18.19 -23.23
N LEU A 199 -3.46 19.24 -23.83
CA LEU A 199 -3.23 19.30 -25.27
C LEU A 199 -2.30 18.16 -25.73
N VAL A 200 -1.17 17.98 -25.06
CA VAL A 200 -0.21 16.90 -25.37
C VAL A 200 -0.86 15.53 -25.16
N ARG A 201 -1.66 15.36 -24.12
CA ARG A 201 -2.40 14.12 -23.86
C ARG A 201 -3.36 13.78 -24.99
N ARG A 202 -4.12 14.76 -25.49
CA ARG A 202 -5.01 14.59 -26.65
C ARG A 202 -4.24 14.24 -27.92
N GLN A 203 -3.12 14.93 -28.16
CA GLN A 203 -2.24 14.62 -29.30
C GLN A 203 -1.69 13.20 -29.22
N LEU A 204 -1.24 12.76 -28.04
CA LEU A 204 -0.74 11.41 -27.82
C LEU A 204 -1.82 10.36 -28.09
N ILE A 205 -3.04 10.57 -27.60
CA ILE A 205 -4.18 9.67 -27.86
C ILE A 205 -4.50 9.62 -29.36
N ALA A 206 -4.58 10.77 -30.03
CA ALA A 206 -4.86 10.84 -31.46
C ALA A 206 -3.79 10.11 -32.29
N THR A 207 -2.51 10.35 -32.00
CA THR A 207 -1.39 9.68 -32.66
C THR A 207 -1.38 8.19 -32.38
N LYS A 208 -1.68 7.76 -31.14
CA LYS A 208 -1.77 6.34 -30.79
C LYS A 208 -2.93 5.66 -31.53
N ALA A 209 -4.09 6.31 -31.63
CA ALA A 209 -5.25 5.81 -32.35
C ALA A 209 -4.99 5.71 -33.87
N LEU A 210 -4.32 6.71 -34.45
CA LEU A 210 -3.91 6.70 -35.85
C LEU A 210 -2.91 5.59 -36.13
N ASN A 211 -1.87 5.46 -35.31
CA ASN A 211 -0.86 4.40 -35.42
C ASN A 211 -1.51 3.01 -35.32
N TYR A 212 -2.47 2.84 -34.42
CA TYR A 212 -3.23 1.59 -34.31
C TYR A 212 -4.02 1.28 -35.59
N ARG A 213 -4.73 2.27 -36.15
CA ARG A 213 -5.47 2.10 -37.42
C ARG A 213 -4.54 1.79 -38.59
N LEU A 214 -3.43 2.52 -38.73
CA LEU A 214 -2.45 2.30 -39.79
C LEU A 214 -1.86 0.89 -39.72
N ARG A 215 -1.51 0.40 -38.53
CA ARG A 215 -1.01 -0.97 -38.35
C ARG A 215 -2.05 -2.03 -38.72
N LYS A 216 -3.32 -1.81 -38.33
CA LYS A 216 -4.41 -2.71 -38.69
C LYS A 216 -4.63 -2.75 -40.20
N GLU A 217 -4.62 -1.60 -40.86
CA GLU A 217 -4.81 -1.53 -42.31
C GLU A 217 -3.64 -2.16 -43.05
N LEU A 218 -2.41 -1.97 -42.57
CA LEU A 218 -1.22 -2.61 -43.09
C LEU A 218 -1.34 -4.15 -43.01
N GLU A 219 -1.78 -4.69 -41.89
CA GLU A 219 -1.99 -6.13 -41.72
C GLU A 219 -3.06 -6.67 -42.69
N MET A 220 -4.16 -5.93 -42.88
CA MET A 220 -5.22 -6.30 -43.83
C MET A 220 -4.70 -6.30 -45.27
N GLU A 221 -3.93 -5.28 -45.66
CA GLU A 221 -3.31 -5.21 -46.99
C GLU A 221 -2.27 -6.31 -47.21
N GLU A 222 -1.45 -6.62 -46.21
CA GLU A 222 -0.53 -7.74 -46.31
C GLU A 222 -1.25 -9.08 -46.50
N ASN A 223 -2.38 -9.27 -45.81
CA ASN A 223 -3.22 -10.46 -45.98
C ASN A 223 -3.84 -10.52 -47.39
N ARG A 224 -4.38 -9.40 -47.90
CA ARG A 224 -4.91 -9.29 -49.27
C ARG A 224 -3.82 -9.58 -50.30
N ARG A 225 -2.64 -8.98 -50.14
CA ARG A 225 -1.48 -9.21 -51.01
C ARG A 225 -1.07 -10.68 -51.02
N ARG A 226 -1.04 -11.34 -49.85
CA ARG A 226 -0.76 -12.79 -49.75
C ARG A 226 -1.80 -13.64 -50.48
N GLN A 227 -3.08 -13.27 -50.42
CA GLN A 227 -4.14 -13.98 -51.15
C GLN A 227 -4.00 -13.81 -52.67
N LEU A 228 -3.76 -12.58 -53.13
CA LEU A 228 -3.55 -12.30 -54.55
C LEU A 228 -2.31 -13.03 -55.10
N GLU A 229 -1.22 -13.09 -54.33
CA GLU A 229 -0.04 -13.90 -54.70
C GLU A 229 -0.37 -15.38 -54.84
N LYS A 230 -1.18 -15.95 -53.93
CA LYS A 230 -1.64 -17.35 -54.06
C LYS A 230 -2.46 -17.57 -55.34
N CYS A 231 -3.42 -16.69 -55.63
CA CYS A 231 -4.20 -16.77 -56.87
C CYS A 231 -3.30 -16.62 -58.11
N ARG A 232 -2.32 -15.70 -58.08
CA ARG A 232 -1.35 -15.50 -59.15
C ARG A 232 -0.55 -16.78 -59.42
N LEU A 233 -0.08 -17.44 -58.37
CA LEU A 233 0.64 -18.73 -58.46
C LEU A 233 -0.24 -19.85 -59.03
N GLN A 234 -1.51 -19.93 -58.60
CA GLN A 234 -2.46 -20.92 -59.13
C GLN A 234 -2.74 -20.72 -60.62
N ILE A 235 -2.93 -19.47 -61.05
CA ILE A 235 -3.12 -19.15 -62.47
C ILE A 235 -1.85 -19.44 -63.27
N GLN A 236 -0.66 -19.13 -62.72
CA GLN A 236 0.61 -19.50 -63.35
C GLN A 236 0.71 -21.02 -63.53
N PHE A 237 0.42 -21.80 -62.49
CA PHE A 237 0.39 -23.26 -62.56
C PHE A 237 -0.56 -23.78 -63.65
N LEU A 238 -1.80 -23.28 -63.70
CA LEU A 238 -2.75 -23.67 -64.74
C LEU A 238 -2.26 -23.28 -66.14
N LYS A 239 -1.66 -22.10 -66.29
CA LYS A 239 -1.10 -21.64 -67.57
C LYS A 239 0.04 -22.53 -68.05
N ASP A 240 0.90 -22.96 -67.14
CA ASP A 240 2.02 -23.85 -67.47
C ASP A 240 1.54 -25.27 -67.79
N ALA A 241 0.56 -25.79 -67.04
CA ALA A 241 -0.09 -27.07 -67.35
C ALA A 241 -0.79 -27.08 -68.72
N VAL A 242 -1.47 -25.99 -69.11
CA VAL A 242 -2.07 -25.85 -70.45
C VAL A 242 -0.99 -25.81 -71.54
N LYS A 243 0.14 -25.12 -71.31
CA LYS A 243 1.28 -25.14 -72.26
C LYS A 243 1.92 -26.52 -72.39
N GLU A 244 1.90 -27.33 -71.33
CA GLU A 244 2.39 -28.71 -71.34
C GLU A 244 1.42 -29.62 -72.10
N GLY A 245 0.13 -29.59 -71.79
CA GLY A 245 -0.88 -30.38 -72.52
C GLY A 245 -1.03 -30.00 -74.00
N ASN A 246 -0.82 -28.73 -74.37
CA ASN A 246 -0.83 -28.30 -75.78
C ASN A 246 0.45 -28.69 -76.55
N ARG A 247 1.51 -29.13 -75.86
CA ARG A 247 2.68 -29.78 -76.49
C ARG A 247 2.39 -31.25 -76.79
N ASP A 248 1.57 -31.93 -75.98
CA ASP A 248 1.20 -33.34 -76.15
C ASP A 248 0.08 -33.57 -77.19
N ILE A 249 -0.73 -32.55 -77.51
CA ILE A 249 -1.85 -32.64 -78.48
C ILE A 249 -1.42 -32.28 -79.93
N ARG A 250 -0.16 -31.95 -80.19
CA ARG A 250 0.34 -31.93 -81.58
C ARG A 250 0.71 -33.35 -82.02
N PRO A 251 -0.10 -34.06 -82.83
CA PRO A 251 0.45 -35.14 -83.63
C PRO A 251 1.42 -34.53 -84.63
N GLY A 252 2.52 -35.25 -84.91
CA GLY A 252 3.48 -34.89 -85.96
C GLY A 252 2.85 -34.76 -87.34
#